data_AF-A0AAD5L128-F1
#
_entry.id   AF-A0AAD5L128-F1
#
_cell.length_a   1.000
_cell.length_b   1.000
_cell.length_c   1.000
_cell.angle_alpha   90.00
_cell.angle_beta   90.00
_cell.angle_gamma   90.00
#
_symmetry.space_group_name_H-M   'P 1'
#
loop_
_entity.id
_entity.type
_entity.pdbx_description
1 polymer ?
#
loop_
_entity_poly.entity_id
_entity_poly.type
_entity_poly.pdbx_seq_one_letter_code
_entity_poly.pdbx_strand_id
1 'polypeptide(L)'
;MFRYLNYVGLSDVQMIYLPAGVRHLEQDAFNGLSMIGHLKLAHLDLQSLNSFVFRGLRHVQLLSIQESDLGVIRPGVFTNMSNIGRLSLTNNKIDAIEAFELTADNRVRQFHFIGNHVLDLPHGRAIHIQGVPIVNASNNHFPCDCHIVSWMKSAMFANQSRERMMANNYCISPYEVHGKSIQSAADEAHLFGECDQDETPERTVALETTKPSTLFSSSSSCSTINSQSMTIVIGLYLVFQQFVQL
;
A
#
# COMPACT_ATOMS: atom_id res chain seq x y z
N MET A 1 -17.51 -1.03 7.05
CA MET A 1 -16.44 -0.31 7.76
C MET A 1 -15.96 -1.21 8.88
N PHE A 2 -14.70 -1.63 8.89
CA PHE A 2 -14.16 -2.43 10.00
C PHE A 2 -13.58 -1.47 11.04
N ARG A 3 -14.29 -1.31 12.16
CA ARG A 3 -13.89 -0.40 13.25
C ARG A 3 -13.21 -1.19 14.37
N TYR A 4 -12.14 -0.59 14.89
CA TYR A 4 -11.49 -0.87 16.18
C TYR A 4 -12.04 -2.11 16.92
N LEU A 5 -11.44 -3.27 16.69
CA LEU A 5 -11.59 -4.38 17.62
C LEU A 5 -10.43 -4.29 18.60
N ASN A 6 -10.76 -4.06 19.88
CA ASN A 6 -9.76 -3.97 20.94
C ASN A 6 -9.27 -5.39 21.27
N TYR A 7 -8.22 -5.84 20.58
CA TYR A 7 -7.67 -7.19 20.71
C TYR A 7 -6.70 -7.36 21.88
N VAL A 8 -6.65 -6.40 22.80
CA VAL A 8 -5.80 -6.45 23.99
C VAL A 8 -6.11 -7.72 24.79
N GLY A 9 -5.09 -8.59 24.95
CA GLY A 9 -5.19 -9.83 25.72
C GLY A 9 -5.36 -11.11 24.88
N LEU A 10 -5.47 -11.02 23.56
CA LEU A 10 -5.47 -12.20 22.69
C LEU A 10 -4.02 -12.66 22.42
N SER A 11 -3.51 -13.57 23.25
CA SER A 11 -2.11 -14.04 23.20
C SER A 11 -1.86 -15.25 22.28
N ASP A 12 -2.90 -15.96 21.84
CA ASP A 12 -2.79 -17.23 21.08
C ASP A 12 -3.61 -17.27 19.79
N VAL A 13 -3.90 -16.11 19.19
CA VAL A 13 -4.61 -16.09 17.91
C VAL A 13 -3.66 -16.51 16.80
N GLN A 14 -3.81 -17.72 16.29
CA GLN A 14 -2.96 -18.22 15.21
C GLN A 14 -3.37 -17.69 13.84
N MET A 15 -4.65 -17.36 13.62
CA MET A 15 -5.13 -16.87 12.33
C MET A 15 -6.38 -15.99 12.46
N ILE A 16 -6.42 -14.84 11.76
CA ILE A 16 -7.63 -14.01 11.61
C ILE A 16 -8.02 -13.95 10.13
N TYR A 17 -9.31 -14.19 9.88
CA TYR A 17 -9.96 -13.99 8.60
C TYR A 17 -10.94 -12.83 8.70
N LEU A 18 -10.86 -11.88 7.77
CA LEU A 18 -11.88 -10.84 7.62
C LEU A 18 -12.95 -11.28 6.60
N PRO A 19 -14.20 -10.82 6.73
CA PRO A 19 -15.23 -11.05 5.73
C PRO A 19 -14.88 -10.38 4.39
N ALA A 20 -15.35 -10.96 3.29
CA ALA A 20 -15.21 -10.37 1.95
C ALA A 20 -15.96 -9.03 1.83
N GLY A 21 -15.49 -8.15 0.94
CA GLY A 21 -16.16 -6.88 0.63
C GLY A 21 -15.96 -5.77 1.66
N VAL A 22 -14.97 -5.87 2.54
CA VAL A 22 -14.56 -4.72 3.37
C VAL A 22 -14.01 -3.62 2.46
N ARG A 23 -14.58 -2.41 2.59
CA ARG A 23 -14.21 -1.23 1.80
C ARG A 23 -13.33 -0.22 2.50
N HIS A 24 -13.23 -0.32 3.83
CA HIS A 24 -12.47 0.59 4.66
C HIS A 24 -11.87 -0.16 5.86
N LEU A 25 -10.56 0.00 6.01
CA LEU A 25 -9.82 -0.34 7.22
C LEU A 25 -9.41 0.97 7.90
N GLU A 26 -9.77 1.12 9.17
CA GLU A 26 -9.38 2.29 9.97
C GLU A 26 -7.90 2.20 10.40
N GLN A 27 -7.33 3.34 10.76
CA GLN A 27 -6.04 3.35 11.44
C GLN A 27 -6.14 2.50 12.71
N ASP A 28 -5.06 1.78 13.06
CA ASP A 28 -5.03 0.88 14.21
C ASP A 28 -6.05 -0.26 14.18
N ALA A 29 -6.62 -0.61 13.02
CA ALA A 29 -7.63 -1.67 12.91
C ALA A 29 -7.19 -3.02 13.53
N PHE A 30 -5.88 -3.27 13.59
CA PHE A 30 -5.28 -4.49 14.12
C PHE A 30 -4.47 -4.27 15.41
N ASN A 31 -4.58 -3.10 16.04
CA ASN A 31 -3.86 -2.81 17.27
C ASN A 31 -4.28 -3.76 18.40
N GLY A 32 -3.31 -4.19 19.21
CA GLY A 32 -3.50 -5.24 20.23
C GLY A 32 -3.21 -6.67 19.75
N LEU A 33 -3.13 -6.93 18.44
CA LEU A 33 -2.73 -8.23 17.88
C LEU A 33 -1.20 -8.39 17.83
N SER A 34 -0.56 -8.37 18.99
CA SER A 34 0.92 -8.32 19.10
C SER A 34 1.63 -9.68 19.05
N MET A 35 0.89 -10.78 18.94
CA MET A 35 1.41 -12.16 18.90
C MET A 35 0.66 -13.05 17.90
N ILE A 36 -0.07 -12.44 16.95
CA ILE A 36 -0.86 -13.21 16.00
C ILE A 36 0.05 -14.03 15.07
N GLY A 37 -0.28 -15.30 14.84
CA GLY A 37 0.44 -16.09 13.84
C GLY A 37 0.28 -15.50 12.44
N HIS A 38 -0.93 -15.58 11.89
CA HIS A 38 -1.24 -15.30 10.50
C HIS A 38 -2.41 -14.32 10.39
N LEU A 39 -2.17 -13.11 9.89
CA LEU A 39 -3.23 -12.19 9.49
C LEU A 39 -3.42 -12.32 7.97
N LYS A 40 -4.56 -12.88 7.55
CA LYS A 40 -4.89 -13.06 6.13
C LYS A 40 -6.10 -12.22 5.75
N LEU A 41 -5.90 -11.33 4.81
CA LEU A 41 -6.88 -10.41 4.26
C LEU A 41 -7.13 -10.81 2.80
N ALA A 42 -8.37 -11.08 2.43
CA ALA A 42 -8.71 -11.52 1.08
C ALA A 42 -9.99 -10.87 0.59
N HIS A 43 -10.10 -10.72 -0.74
CA HIS A 43 -11.32 -10.22 -1.39
C HIS A 43 -11.83 -8.91 -0.78
N LEU A 44 -10.90 -8.01 -0.45
CA LEU A 44 -11.23 -6.65 -0.02
C LEU A 44 -11.48 -5.77 -1.25
N ASP A 45 -12.31 -4.74 -1.07
CA ASP A 45 -12.71 -3.77 -2.10
C ASP A 45 -12.39 -2.37 -1.58
N LEU A 46 -11.12 -2.15 -1.23
CA LEU A 46 -10.66 -0.95 -0.53
C LEU A 46 -10.52 0.21 -1.50
N GLN A 47 -10.96 1.39 -1.06
CA GLN A 47 -10.60 2.65 -1.76
C GLN A 47 -9.14 3.03 -1.52
N SER A 48 -8.62 2.69 -0.35
CA SER A 48 -7.24 2.91 0.01
C SER A 48 -6.81 2.00 1.17
N LEU A 49 -5.54 1.62 1.13
CA LEU A 49 -4.83 1.09 2.28
C LEU A 49 -4.20 2.28 3.01
N ASN A 50 -4.86 2.73 4.07
CA ASN A 50 -4.51 3.98 4.77
C ASN A 50 -3.27 3.83 5.67
N SER A 51 -2.67 4.98 5.99
CA SER A 51 -1.58 5.08 6.96
C SER A 51 -1.93 4.39 8.27
N PHE A 52 -0.95 3.70 8.86
CA PHE A 52 -1.07 3.10 10.20
C PHE A 52 -2.16 2.02 10.36
N VAL A 53 -2.72 1.47 9.28
CA VAL A 53 -3.68 0.36 9.36
C VAL A 53 -3.10 -0.85 10.12
N PHE A 54 -1.81 -1.15 9.91
CA PHE A 54 -1.10 -2.27 10.56
C PHE A 54 -0.32 -1.89 11.82
N ARG A 55 -0.51 -0.67 12.33
CA ARG A 55 0.21 -0.20 13.52
C ARG A 55 -0.11 -1.07 14.73
N GLY A 56 0.93 -1.44 15.48
CA GLY A 56 0.79 -2.28 16.67
C GLY A 56 0.90 -3.79 16.39
N LEU A 57 0.93 -4.22 15.13
CA LEU A 57 1.27 -5.60 14.80
C LEU A 57 2.73 -5.89 15.20
N ARG A 58 2.90 -6.88 16.07
CA ARG A 58 4.19 -7.36 16.54
C ARG A 58 4.23 -8.88 16.39
N HIS A 59 5.39 -9.44 16.06
CA HIS A 59 5.61 -10.90 16.00
C HIS A 59 4.67 -11.68 15.09
N VAL A 60 4.25 -11.07 13.97
CA VAL A 60 3.37 -11.73 13.01
C VAL A 60 4.17 -12.68 12.14
N GLN A 61 3.84 -13.98 12.10
CA GLN A 61 4.52 -14.92 11.20
C GLN A 61 4.17 -14.65 9.73
N LEU A 62 2.91 -14.36 9.43
CA LEU A 62 2.42 -14.04 8.09
C LEU A 62 1.40 -12.90 8.13
N LEU A 63 1.69 -11.79 7.47
CA LEU A 63 0.71 -10.79 7.06
C LEU A 63 0.50 -10.94 5.55
N SER A 64 -0.69 -11.36 5.14
CA SER A 64 -1.03 -11.60 3.74
C SER A 64 -2.25 -10.79 3.34
N ILE A 65 -2.16 -10.08 2.22
CA ILE A 65 -3.30 -9.50 1.52
C ILE A 65 -3.34 -10.10 0.12
N GLN A 66 -4.45 -10.74 -0.23
CA GLN A 66 -4.57 -11.42 -1.51
C GLN A 66 -5.88 -11.16 -2.23
N GLU A 67 -5.83 -11.22 -3.56
CA GLU A 67 -7.02 -11.23 -4.42
C GLU A 67 -8.00 -10.09 -4.07
N SER A 68 -7.46 -8.89 -3.84
CA SER A 68 -8.19 -7.71 -3.39
C SER A 68 -7.97 -6.52 -4.33
N ASP A 69 -8.93 -5.60 -4.34
CA ASP A 69 -8.70 -4.23 -4.80
C ASP A 69 -8.23 -3.40 -3.60
N LEU A 70 -7.01 -2.88 -3.65
CA LEU A 70 -6.41 -2.09 -2.57
C LEU A 70 -6.62 -0.59 -2.75
N GLY A 71 -7.04 -0.18 -3.95
CA GLY A 71 -7.06 1.23 -4.35
C GLY A 71 -5.68 1.86 -4.17
N VAL A 72 -5.61 2.95 -3.40
CA VAL A 72 -4.35 3.68 -3.16
C VAL A 72 -3.60 3.16 -1.93
N ILE A 73 -2.33 2.78 -2.09
CA ILE A 73 -1.41 2.54 -0.96
C ILE A 73 -0.87 3.88 -0.49
N ARG A 74 -1.29 4.32 0.71
CA ARG A 74 -0.92 5.61 1.31
C ARG A 74 0.43 5.56 2.03
N PRO A 75 1.08 6.71 2.27
CA PRO A 75 2.30 6.78 3.08
C PRO A 75 2.08 6.23 4.49
N GLY A 76 3.08 5.53 5.01
CA GLY A 76 3.07 5.03 6.40
C GLY A 76 2.11 3.87 6.69
N VAL A 77 1.62 3.15 5.67
CA VAL A 77 0.82 1.92 5.84
C VAL A 77 1.50 0.90 6.77
N PHE A 78 2.81 0.75 6.63
CA PHE A 78 3.64 -0.20 7.37
C PHE A 78 4.36 0.42 8.58
N THR A 79 4.04 1.67 8.94
CA THR A 79 4.69 2.32 10.08
C THR A 79 4.31 1.64 11.40
N ASN A 80 5.29 1.43 12.27
CA ASN A 80 5.13 0.86 13.61
C ASN A 80 4.54 -0.57 13.65
N MET A 81 4.71 -1.36 12.58
CA MET A 81 4.68 -2.82 12.65
C MET A 81 6.11 -3.36 12.84
N SER A 82 6.29 -4.48 13.56
CA SER A 82 7.64 -5.02 13.86
C SER A 82 7.67 -6.54 14.00
N ASN A 83 8.84 -7.14 13.76
CA ASN A 83 9.07 -8.59 13.83
C ASN A 83 8.13 -9.39 12.92
N ILE A 84 8.03 -9.00 11.65
CA ILE A 84 7.17 -9.68 10.67
C ILE A 84 7.94 -10.82 9.99
N GLY A 85 7.44 -12.04 10.05
CA GLY A 85 8.01 -13.20 9.35
C GLY A 85 7.92 -13.01 7.84
N ARG A 86 6.70 -13.03 7.30
CA ARG A 86 6.42 -12.77 5.89
C ARG A 86 5.35 -11.69 5.74
N LEU A 87 5.64 -10.68 4.93
CA LEU A 87 4.65 -9.76 4.36
C LEU A 87 4.37 -10.20 2.92
N SER A 88 3.11 -10.47 2.58
CA SER A 88 2.71 -10.93 1.25
C SER A 88 1.58 -10.06 0.70
N LEU A 89 1.80 -9.45 -0.46
CA LEU A 89 0.78 -8.83 -1.29
C LEU A 89 0.70 -9.64 -2.58
N THR A 90 -0.38 -10.41 -2.74
CA THR A 90 -0.49 -11.37 -3.84
C THR A 90 -1.76 -11.15 -4.66
N ASN A 91 -1.63 -11.05 -5.99
CA ASN A 91 -2.78 -10.95 -6.90
C ASN A 91 -3.74 -9.79 -6.57
N ASN A 92 -3.20 -8.63 -6.16
CA ASN A 92 -4.01 -7.46 -5.88
C ASN A 92 -4.01 -6.47 -7.04
N LYS A 93 -5.10 -5.70 -7.17
CA LYS A 93 -5.15 -4.48 -7.96
C LYS A 93 -4.78 -3.30 -7.07
N ILE A 94 -3.84 -2.48 -7.52
CA ILE A 94 -3.36 -1.28 -6.83
C ILE A 94 -3.48 -0.12 -7.81
N ASP A 95 -4.38 0.81 -7.51
CA ASP A 95 -4.63 1.95 -8.38
C ASP A 95 -3.46 2.93 -8.35
N ALA A 96 -2.86 3.15 -7.19
CA ALA A 96 -1.66 3.96 -7.05
C ALA A 96 -0.86 3.60 -5.81
N ILE A 97 0.46 3.78 -5.88
CA ILE A 97 1.35 3.77 -4.72
C ILE A 97 1.84 5.20 -4.49
N GLU A 98 1.42 5.84 -3.39
CA GLU A 98 1.94 7.17 -3.03
C GLU A 98 3.31 7.06 -2.33
N ALA A 99 3.48 6.06 -1.46
CA ALA A 99 4.76 5.67 -0.89
C ALA A 99 4.73 4.22 -0.41
N PHE A 100 5.89 3.56 -0.47
CA PHE A 100 6.05 2.19 -0.01
C PHE A 100 7.33 2.05 0.80
N GLU A 101 7.18 2.02 2.12
CA GLU A 101 8.32 2.05 3.04
C GLU A 101 8.35 0.80 3.93
N LEU A 102 9.35 -0.04 3.70
CA LEU A 102 9.78 -1.10 4.61
C LEU A 102 11.18 -0.76 5.11
N THR A 103 11.29 -0.55 6.42
CA THR A 103 12.53 -0.20 7.11
C THR A 103 13.08 -1.39 7.87
N ALA A 104 14.34 -1.31 8.29
CA ALA A 104 14.97 -2.34 9.13
C ALA A 104 14.22 -2.55 10.46
N ASP A 105 13.54 -1.51 10.98
CA ASP A 105 12.76 -1.59 12.22
C ASP A 105 11.53 -2.50 12.09
N ASN A 106 11.00 -2.64 10.88
CA ASN A 106 9.91 -3.58 10.63
C ASN A 106 10.37 -5.04 10.81
N ARG A 107 11.67 -5.32 10.67
CA ARG A 107 12.28 -6.66 10.79
C ARG A 107 11.53 -7.72 9.97
N VAL A 108 11.16 -7.35 8.75
CA VAL A 108 10.47 -8.25 7.79
C VAL A 108 11.48 -9.27 7.27
N ARG A 109 11.26 -10.58 7.50
CA ARG A 109 12.20 -11.61 7.01
C ARG A 109 12.00 -11.92 5.52
N GLN A 110 10.75 -11.87 5.07
CA GLN A 110 10.37 -12.17 3.68
C GLN A 110 9.33 -11.16 3.22
N PHE A 111 9.55 -10.53 2.06
CA PHE A 111 8.56 -9.69 1.41
C PHE A 111 8.21 -10.27 0.04
N HIS A 112 6.93 -10.59 -0.14
CA HIS A 112 6.38 -11.10 -1.38
C HIS A 112 5.43 -10.04 -1.97
N PHE A 113 5.69 -9.62 -3.18
CA PHE A 113 4.86 -8.75 -4.01
C PHE A 113 4.63 -9.48 -5.33
N ILE A 114 3.63 -10.35 -5.40
CA ILE A 114 3.51 -11.32 -6.49
C ILE A 114 2.19 -11.13 -7.22
N GLY A 115 2.20 -11.09 -8.55
CA GLY A 115 0.94 -11.10 -9.31
C GLY A 115 0.11 -9.80 -9.20
N ASN A 116 0.68 -8.71 -8.70
CA ASN A 116 -0.08 -7.46 -8.51
C ASN A 116 -0.13 -6.66 -9.82
N HIS A 117 -1.21 -5.90 -9.99
CA HIS A 117 -1.37 -4.91 -11.07
C HIS A 117 -1.30 -3.52 -10.46
N VAL A 118 -0.18 -2.82 -10.68
CA VAL A 118 0.02 -1.45 -10.22
C VAL A 118 -0.29 -0.53 -11.40
N LEU A 119 -1.24 0.39 -11.25
CA LEU A 119 -1.62 1.32 -12.32
C LEU A 119 -0.82 2.62 -12.29
N ASP A 120 -0.33 3.02 -11.12
CA ASP A 120 0.45 4.25 -10.94
C ASP A 120 1.55 4.07 -9.87
N LEU A 121 2.74 4.59 -10.18
CA LEU A 121 3.94 4.53 -9.34
C LEU A 121 4.29 5.92 -8.83
N PRO A 122 4.89 6.04 -7.63
CA PRO A 122 5.16 7.34 -7.07
C PRO A 122 6.29 8.06 -7.82
N HIS A 123 6.16 9.37 -7.94
CA HIS A 123 7.25 10.25 -8.33
C HIS A 123 8.36 10.29 -7.26
N GLY A 124 9.59 10.53 -7.70
CA GLY A 124 10.74 10.66 -6.80
C GLY A 124 11.16 9.36 -6.11
N ARG A 125 11.58 9.45 -4.84
CA ARG A 125 12.15 8.34 -4.04
C ARG A 125 11.21 7.84 -2.94
N ALA A 126 9.93 7.66 -3.24
CA ALA A 126 8.93 7.24 -2.24
C ALA A 126 8.84 5.71 -2.03
N ILE A 127 9.66 4.92 -2.74
CA ILE A 127 9.75 3.47 -2.54
C ILE A 127 11.08 3.15 -1.87
N HIS A 128 11.00 2.60 -0.66
CA HIS A 128 12.15 2.27 0.17
C HIS A 128 11.98 0.90 0.80
N ILE A 129 12.81 -0.07 0.42
CA ILE A 129 12.79 -1.43 0.99
C ILE A 129 14.19 -1.72 1.54
N GLN A 130 14.31 -1.72 2.87
CA GLN A 130 15.57 -1.93 3.57
C GLN A 130 15.44 -2.99 4.66
N GLY A 131 16.52 -3.75 4.86
CA GLY A 131 16.60 -4.74 5.93
C GLY A 131 15.74 -5.99 5.70
N VAL A 132 15.32 -6.25 4.45
CA VAL A 132 14.55 -7.45 4.07
C VAL A 132 15.46 -8.45 3.34
N PRO A 133 15.80 -9.60 3.94
CA PRO A 133 16.76 -10.56 3.35
C PRO A 133 16.25 -11.31 2.11
N ILE A 134 14.95 -11.52 2.02
CA ILE A 134 14.31 -12.31 0.96
C ILE A 134 13.17 -11.49 0.38
N VAL A 135 13.34 -11.03 -0.86
CA VAL A 135 12.29 -10.38 -1.62
C VAL A 135 11.91 -11.21 -2.83
N ASN A 136 10.60 -11.41 -3.03
CA ASN A 136 10.03 -11.96 -4.24
C ASN A 136 9.05 -10.94 -4.83
N ALA A 137 9.33 -10.50 -6.05
CA ALA A 137 8.63 -9.45 -6.76
C ALA A 137 8.51 -9.96 -8.21
N SER A 138 7.56 -10.87 -8.43
CA SER A 138 7.41 -11.57 -9.70
C SER A 138 5.97 -11.57 -10.16
N ASN A 139 5.79 -11.70 -11.46
CA ASN A 139 4.51 -11.72 -12.16
C ASN A 139 3.66 -10.46 -11.91
N ASN A 140 4.27 -9.34 -11.55
CA ASN A 140 3.53 -8.08 -11.42
C ASN A 140 3.46 -7.37 -12.76
N HIS A 141 2.46 -6.52 -12.91
CA HIS A 141 2.36 -5.57 -14.01
C HIS A 141 2.52 -4.16 -13.45
N PHE A 142 3.43 -3.39 -14.04
CA PHE A 142 3.76 -2.02 -13.62
C PHE A 142 3.64 -1.06 -14.80
N PRO A 143 3.48 0.24 -14.55
CA PRO A 143 3.77 1.25 -15.54
C PRO A 143 5.25 1.17 -15.90
N CYS A 144 5.55 0.95 -17.18
CA CYS A 144 6.92 0.88 -17.70
C CYS A 144 7.37 2.25 -18.17
N ASP A 145 7.36 3.22 -17.26
CA ASP A 145 7.95 4.54 -17.46
C ASP A 145 9.21 4.68 -16.58
N CYS A 146 9.76 5.88 -16.51
CA CYS A 146 10.96 6.14 -15.72
C CYS A 146 10.78 5.93 -14.19
N HIS A 147 9.55 5.91 -13.66
CA HIS A 147 9.29 5.79 -12.20
C HIS A 147 9.57 4.39 -11.66
N ILE A 148 9.47 3.35 -12.52
CA ILE A 148 9.77 1.97 -12.13
C ILE A 148 11.22 1.76 -11.67
N VAL A 149 12.13 2.66 -12.04
CA VAL A 149 13.53 2.63 -11.60
C VAL A 149 13.63 2.73 -10.08
N SER A 150 12.76 3.50 -9.41
CA SER A 150 12.73 3.57 -7.95
C SER A 150 12.37 2.23 -7.32
N TRP A 151 11.38 1.53 -7.89
CA TRP A 151 10.99 0.19 -7.45
C TRP A 151 12.13 -0.82 -7.65
N MET A 152 12.76 -0.81 -8.83
CA MET A 152 13.86 -1.70 -9.17
C MET A 152 15.06 -1.51 -8.24
N LYS A 153 15.47 -0.26 -7.99
CA LYS A 153 16.56 0.05 -7.04
C LYS A 153 16.26 -0.54 -5.66
N SER A 154 15.07 -0.28 -5.12
CA SER A 154 14.67 -0.79 -3.81
C SER A 154 14.60 -2.31 -3.74
N ALA A 155 14.07 -2.98 -4.76
CA ALA A 155 14.03 -4.44 -4.80
C ALA A 155 15.42 -5.09 -5.01
N MET A 156 16.32 -4.44 -5.74
CA MET A 156 17.70 -4.89 -5.91
C MET A 156 18.47 -4.88 -4.60
N PHE A 157 18.30 -3.84 -3.77
CA PHE A 157 18.89 -3.78 -2.43
C PHE A 157 18.37 -4.88 -1.50
N ALA A 158 17.19 -5.42 -1.81
CA ALA A 158 16.52 -6.43 -1.01
C ALA A 158 16.72 -7.87 -1.55
N ASN A 159 17.81 -8.11 -2.29
CA ASN A 159 18.30 -9.43 -2.73
C ASN A 159 17.68 -10.03 -4.01
N GLN A 160 17.04 -9.23 -4.87
CA GLN A 160 16.76 -9.66 -6.25
C GLN A 160 17.81 -9.15 -7.24
N SER A 161 18.15 -9.96 -8.25
CA SER A 161 18.95 -9.44 -9.37
C SER A 161 18.07 -8.59 -10.27
N ARG A 162 18.63 -7.50 -10.79
CA ARG A 162 17.99 -6.60 -11.75
C ARG A 162 17.38 -7.37 -12.92
N GLU A 163 18.13 -8.33 -13.44
CA GLU A 163 17.75 -9.17 -14.57
C GLU A 163 16.51 -10.00 -14.25
N ARG A 164 16.41 -10.57 -13.04
CA ARG A 164 15.24 -11.35 -12.62
C ARG A 164 14.01 -10.46 -12.43
N MET A 165 14.19 -9.26 -11.89
CA MET A 165 13.11 -8.28 -11.78
C MET A 165 12.57 -7.90 -13.17
N MET A 166 13.45 -7.58 -14.12
CA MET A 166 13.03 -7.17 -15.46
C MET A 166 12.42 -8.32 -16.28
N ALA A 167 12.93 -9.54 -16.13
CA ALA A 167 12.45 -10.71 -16.89
C ALA A 167 11.10 -11.24 -16.39
N ASN A 168 10.84 -11.17 -15.08
CA ASN A 168 9.68 -11.79 -14.45
C ASN A 168 8.57 -10.80 -14.09
N ASN A 169 8.59 -9.59 -14.62
CA ASN A 169 7.50 -8.62 -14.45
C ASN A 169 7.21 -7.96 -15.80
N TYR A 170 5.99 -7.43 -15.92
CA TYR A 170 5.38 -7.05 -17.18
C TYR A 170 4.93 -5.59 -17.15
N CYS A 171 4.71 -5.01 -18.33
CA CYS A 171 4.21 -3.66 -18.47
C CYS A 171 2.68 -3.63 -18.56
N ILE A 172 2.04 -2.70 -17.85
CA ILE A 172 0.61 -2.37 -18.00
C ILE A 172 0.40 -1.09 -18.82
N SER A 173 1.42 -0.25 -18.87
CA SER A 173 1.46 0.99 -19.66
C SER A 173 2.92 1.29 -20.03
N PRO A 174 3.17 2.12 -21.06
CA PRO A 174 2.18 2.61 -22.03
C PRO A 174 1.64 1.47 -22.92
N TYR A 175 0.63 1.77 -23.74
CA TYR A 175 -0.14 0.74 -24.49
C TYR A 175 0.75 -0.09 -25.44
N GLU A 176 1.79 0.52 -26.00
CA GLU A 176 2.71 -0.06 -26.99
C GLU A 176 3.47 -1.28 -26.45
N VAL A 177 3.74 -1.27 -25.14
CA VAL A 177 4.49 -2.33 -24.44
C VAL A 177 3.61 -3.16 -23.51
N HIS A 178 2.29 -2.94 -23.51
CA HIS A 178 1.37 -3.66 -22.65
C HIS A 178 1.53 -5.18 -22.78
N GLY A 179 1.71 -5.87 -21.65
CA GLY A 179 1.91 -7.32 -21.55
C GLY A 179 3.31 -7.80 -21.93
N LYS A 180 4.20 -6.95 -22.46
CA LYS A 180 5.62 -7.29 -22.63
C LYS A 180 6.30 -7.37 -21.28
N SER A 181 7.36 -8.19 -21.17
CA SER A 181 8.20 -8.13 -19.97
C SER A 181 8.94 -6.79 -19.93
N ILE A 182 9.26 -6.30 -18.74
CA ILE A 182 10.05 -5.06 -18.58
C ILE A 182 11.37 -5.18 -19.35
N GLN A 183 11.96 -6.38 -19.38
CA GLN A 183 13.19 -6.65 -20.13
C GLN A 183 13.03 -6.40 -21.63
N SER A 184 11.93 -6.83 -22.26
CA SER A 184 11.72 -6.61 -23.70
C SER A 184 11.15 -5.24 -24.02
N ALA A 185 10.50 -4.59 -23.06
CA ALA A 185 9.98 -3.23 -23.18
C ALA A 185 11.04 -2.13 -22.97
N ALA A 186 12.21 -2.48 -22.42
CA ALA A 186 13.24 -1.54 -21.97
C ALA A 186 13.64 -0.50 -23.02
N ASP A 187 13.80 -0.93 -24.27
CA ASP A 187 14.23 -0.06 -25.38
C ASP A 187 13.07 0.78 -25.94
N GLU A 188 11.84 0.27 -25.87
CA GLU A 188 10.65 0.93 -26.42
C GLU A 188 10.06 1.96 -25.45
N ALA A 189 10.10 1.68 -24.15
CA ALA A 189 9.40 2.46 -23.14
C ALA A 189 10.26 3.57 -22.49
N HIS A 190 11.44 3.86 -23.07
CA HIS A 190 12.36 4.90 -22.58
C HIS A 190 12.74 4.73 -21.09
N LEU A 191 12.72 3.49 -20.61
CA LEU A 191 12.89 3.10 -19.20
C LEU A 191 14.24 3.52 -18.59
N PHE A 192 15.25 3.73 -19.43
CA PHE A 192 16.59 4.16 -19.02
C PHE A 192 16.77 5.68 -19.01
N GLY A 193 15.75 6.46 -19.38
CA GLY A 193 15.72 7.89 -19.10
C GLY A 193 15.55 8.12 -17.59
N GLU A 194 16.31 9.05 -17.01
CA GLU A 194 15.91 9.59 -15.72
C GLU A 194 14.59 10.33 -15.93
N CYS A 195 13.60 10.14 -15.05
CA CYS A 195 12.51 11.11 -14.98
C CYS A 195 13.19 12.46 -14.80
N ASP A 196 12.97 13.41 -15.72
CA ASP A 196 13.40 14.79 -15.53
C ASP A 196 13.00 15.15 -14.11
N GLN A 197 14.00 15.37 -13.27
CA GLN A 197 13.79 15.56 -11.85
C GLN A 197 12.75 16.67 -11.72
N ASP A 198 11.72 16.45 -10.90
CA ASP A 198 10.79 17.51 -10.50
C ASP A 198 11.61 18.76 -10.19
N GLU A 199 11.71 19.67 -11.16
CA GLU A 199 12.20 21.00 -10.95
C GLU A 199 11.22 21.58 -9.95
N THR A 200 11.65 21.66 -8.70
CA THR A 200 11.04 22.58 -7.74
C THR A 200 10.84 23.89 -8.50
N PRO A 201 9.61 24.45 -8.60
CA PRO A 201 9.42 25.67 -9.35
C PRO A 201 10.31 26.72 -8.73
N GLU A 202 11.34 27.11 -9.46
CA GLU A 202 12.31 28.10 -9.06
C GLU A 202 11.52 29.38 -8.78
N ARG A 203 11.46 29.77 -7.51
CA ARG A 203 11.07 31.12 -7.11
C ARG A 203 12.12 32.08 -7.66
N THR A 204 11.86 32.63 -8.84
CA THR A 204 12.26 33.99 -9.27
C THR A 204 11.39 34.30 -10.50
N VAL A 205 10.58 35.36 -10.54
CA VAL A 205 11.00 36.76 -10.59
C VAL A 205 9.97 37.62 -9.86
N ALA A 206 10.46 38.45 -8.92
CA ALA A 206 9.71 39.58 -8.43
C ALA A 206 9.71 40.68 -9.51
N LEU A 207 8.53 41.11 -9.95
CA LEU A 207 8.36 42.41 -10.58
C LEU A 207 7.09 43.09 -10.03
N GLU A 208 7.36 44.04 -9.15
CA GLU A 208 6.67 45.30 -8.83
C GLU A 208 5.13 45.42 -9.00
N THR A 209 4.50 45.58 -7.83
CA THR A 209 3.46 46.55 -7.46
C THR A 209 2.74 47.34 -8.56
N THR A 210 1.43 47.10 -8.71
CA THR A 210 0.39 48.15 -8.77
C THR A 210 -0.98 47.59 -8.34
N LYS A 211 -1.61 48.21 -7.33
CA LYS A 211 -3.07 48.21 -7.04
C LYS A 211 -3.56 49.61 -7.45
N PRO A 212 -4.82 49.87 -7.86
CA PRO A 212 -6.09 49.59 -7.15
C PRO A 212 -7.17 49.01 -8.12
N SER A 213 -8.43 48.65 -7.80
CA SER A 213 -9.42 49.16 -6.85
C SER A 213 -10.59 48.15 -6.73
N THR A 214 -11.09 48.04 -5.50
CA THR A 214 -12.47 47.77 -5.02
C THR A 214 -13.64 47.31 -5.91
N LEU A 215 -14.45 46.45 -5.27
CA LEU A 215 -15.91 46.21 -5.36
C LEU A 215 -16.41 45.18 -6.37
N PHE A 216 -16.70 43.96 -5.88
CA PHE A 216 -18.03 43.36 -5.97
C PHE A 216 -18.25 42.38 -4.81
N SER A 217 -19.32 42.63 -4.06
CA SER A 217 -19.88 41.78 -3.02
C SER A 217 -20.89 40.81 -3.64
N SER A 218 -20.83 39.53 -3.28
CA SER A 218 -22.05 38.74 -3.08
C SER A 218 -21.75 37.52 -2.22
N SER A 219 -22.36 37.55 -1.04
CA SER A 219 -22.58 36.48 -0.10
C SER A 219 -23.37 35.31 -0.69
N SER A 220 -22.98 34.08 -0.35
CA SER A 220 -23.93 33.01 -0.05
C SER A 220 -23.23 31.91 0.74
N SER A 221 -23.38 31.94 2.06
CA SER A 221 -23.29 30.76 2.92
C SER A 221 -24.56 29.94 2.76
N CYS A 222 -24.45 28.60 2.68
CA CYS A 222 -25.55 27.72 3.06
C CYS A 222 -25.00 26.41 3.64
N SER A 223 -25.03 26.39 4.98
CA SER A 223 -25.22 25.29 5.94
C SER A 223 -24.99 23.83 5.57
N THR A 224 -24.11 23.20 6.37
CA THR A 224 -24.38 22.06 7.26
C THR A 224 -25.57 21.16 6.89
N ILE A 225 -25.26 19.91 6.54
CA ILE A 225 -26.18 18.78 6.71
C ILE A 225 -25.64 17.91 7.85
N ASN A 226 -26.35 17.98 8.98
CA ASN A 226 -26.39 16.94 9.99
C ASN A 226 -27.12 15.73 9.40
N SER A 227 -26.54 14.54 9.52
CA SER A 227 -27.25 13.26 9.47
C SER A 227 -26.59 12.35 10.50
N GLN A 228 -27.03 12.49 11.75
CA GLN A 228 -27.84 11.51 12.47
C GLN A 228 -27.19 10.12 12.58
N SER A 229 -26.73 9.85 13.80
CA SER A 229 -26.40 8.57 14.38
C SER A 229 -27.41 7.49 14.01
N MET A 230 -26.93 6.39 13.42
CA MET A 230 -27.69 5.14 13.33
C MET A 230 -26.85 4.04 13.98
N THR A 231 -27.12 3.83 15.26
CA THR A 231 -26.70 2.69 16.05
C THR A 231 -27.34 1.44 15.46
N ILE A 232 -26.55 0.51 14.92
CA ILE A 232 -26.98 -0.88 14.73
C ILE A 232 -25.96 -1.79 15.39
N VAL A 233 -26.34 -2.25 16.58
CA VAL A 233 -25.77 -3.38 17.31
C VAL A 233 -26.19 -4.65 16.59
N ILE A 234 -25.27 -5.42 16.03
CA ILE A 234 -25.43 -6.87 15.85
C ILE A 234 -24.08 -7.52 16.09
N GLY A 235 -23.99 -8.24 17.21
CA GLY A 235 -22.87 -9.10 17.52
C GLY A 235 -22.90 -10.36 16.65
N LEU A 236 -21.72 -10.78 16.21
CA LEU A 236 -21.41 -12.16 15.84
C LEU A 236 -20.05 -12.45 16.46
N TYR A 237 -20.08 -12.94 17.69
CA TYR A 237 -19.96 -14.37 18.03
C TYR A 237 -18.60 -14.93 17.65
N LEU A 238 -17.80 -15.06 18.71
CA LEU A 238 -16.79 -16.07 18.92
C LEU A 238 -17.24 -17.42 18.32
N VAL A 239 -16.84 -17.70 17.08
CA VAL A 239 -16.76 -19.06 16.56
C VAL A 239 -15.27 -19.38 16.51
N PHE A 240 -14.72 -19.87 17.61
CA PHE A 240 -13.62 -20.85 17.66
C PHE A 240 -13.35 -21.27 19.12
N GLN A 241 -14.42 -21.59 19.86
CA GLN A 241 -14.39 -22.44 21.05
C GLN A 241 -15.29 -23.64 20.78
N GLN A 242 -14.92 -24.46 19.79
CA GLN A 242 -15.37 -25.84 19.65
C GLN A 242 -14.55 -26.53 18.56
N PHE A 243 -13.34 -26.98 18.92
CA PHE A 243 -12.70 -28.19 18.40
C PHE A 243 -11.49 -28.50 19.28
N VAL A 244 -11.76 -28.68 20.57
CA VAL A 244 -10.93 -29.49 21.47
C VAL A 244 -11.91 -30.40 22.20
N GLN A 245 -11.68 -31.72 22.07
CA GLN A 245 -12.47 -32.87 22.55
C GLN A 245 -13.64 -33.35 21.67
N LEU A 246 -13.31 -34.07 20.60
CA LEU A 246 -13.52 -35.52 20.45
C LEU A 246 -12.73 -36.04 19.24
#